data_AF-X6CW90-F1
#
_entry.id   AF-X6CW90-F1
#
_cell.length_a   1.000
_cell.length_b   1.000
_cell.length_c   1.000
_cell.angle_alpha   90.00
_cell.angle_beta   90.00
_cell.angle_gamma   90.00
#
_symmetry.space_group_name_H-M   'P 1'
#
loop_
_entity.id
_entity.type
_entity.pdbx_description
1 polymer ?
#
loop_
_entity_poly.entity_id
_entity_poly.type
_entity_poly.pdbx_seq_one_letter_code
_entity_poly.pdbx_strand_id
1 'polypeptide(L)'
;MTFLDYLISVDARTALMGRMMRALGVDRQLKVVPDHAAVTDRAANRCRACGHQDECSTWLDDHHQADEPPAYCRNSDLIARLQHVSGDR
;
A
#
# COMPACT_ATOMS: atom_id res chain seq x y z
N MET A 1 -1.98 26.44 4.92
CA MET A 1 -2.63 25.16 4.61
C MET A 1 -3.80 24.99 5.56
N THR A 2 -5.02 24.82 5.03
CA THR A 2 -6.21 24.63 5.88
C THR A 2 -6.27 23.18 6.35
N PHE A 3 -7.04 22.93 7.42
CA PHE A 3 -7.28 21.56 7.91
C PHE A 3 -7.92 20.66 6.83
N LEU A 4 -8.75 21.23 5.95
CA LEU A 4 -9.34 20.52 4.80
C LEU A 4 -8.26 20.08 3.79
N ASP A 5 -7.32 20.96 3.43
CA ASP A 5 -6.23 20.61 2.50
C ASP A 5 -5.38 19.45 3.03
N TYR A 6 -5.15 19.43 4.34
CA TYR A 6 -4.42 18.35 5.00
C TYR A 6 -5.18 17.01 4.92
N LEU A 7 -6.50 17.02 5.20
CA LEU A 7 -7.31 15.81 5.12
C LEU A 7 -7.37 15.25 3.69
N ILE A 8 -7.57 16.09 2.69
CA ILE A 8 -7.59 15.68 1.27
C ILE A 8 -6.24 15.06 0.87
N SER A 9 -5.13 15.66 1.31
CA SER A 9 -3.78 15.14 1.04
C SER A 9 -3.50 13.81 1.75
N VAL A 10 -3.96 13.66 3.00
CA VAL A 10 -3.81 12.41 3.75
C VAL A 10 -4.64 11.29 3.10
N ASP A 11 -5.87 11.58 2.69
CA ASP A 11 -6.75 10.62 2.01
C ASP A 11 -6.18 10.19 0.65
N ALA A 12 -5.57 11.10 -0.11
CA ALA A 12 -4.89 10.75 -1.34
C ALA A 12 -3.71 9.79 -1.11
N ARG A 13 -2.95 9.99 -0.02
CA ARG A 13 -1.78 9.16 0.32
C ARG A 13 -2.17 7.78 0.86
N THR A 14 -3.23 7.68 1.66
CA THR A 14 -3.76 6.39 2.11
C THR A 14 -4.44 5.63 0.97
N ALA A 15 -5.05 6.33 0.01
CA ALA A 15 -5.60 5.72 -1.21
C ALA A 15 -4.53 5.01 -2.05
N LEU A 16 -3.31 5.58 -2.18
CA LEU A 16 -2.20 4.94 -2.90
C LEU A 16 -1.79 3.61 -2.29
N MET A 17 -1.70 3.50 -0.95
CA MET A 17 -1.42 2.22 -0.29
C MET A 17 -2.50 1.19 -0.64
N GLY A 18 -3.78 1.57 -0.54
CA GLY A 18 -4.89 0.67 -0.86
C GLY A 18 -4.86 0.20 -2.32
N ARG A 19 -4.52 1.09 -3.26
CA ARG A 19 -4.34 0.75 -4.67
C ARG A 19 -3.18 -0.23 -4.87
N MET A 20 -2.03 0.02 -4.24
CA MET A 20 -0.86 -0.86 -4.29
C MET A 20 -1.18 -2.28 -3.80
N MET A 21 -1.87 -2.41 -2.65
CA MET A 21 -2.23 -3.73 -2.12
C MET A 21 -3.19 -4.50 -3.06
N ARG A 22 -4.08 -3.78 -3.76
CA ARG A 22 -4.97 -4.40 -4.76
C ARG A 22 -4.24 -4.79 -6.04
N ALA A 23 -3.36 -3.93 -6.55
CA ALA A 23 -2.57 -4.22 -7.76
C ALA A 23 -1.70 -5.48 -7.58
N LEU A 24 -1.23 -5.73 -6.36
CA LEU A 24 -0.42 -6.90 -6.00
C LEU A 24 -1.24 -8.08 -5.47
N GLY A 25 -2.57 -7.96 -5.43
CA GLY A 25 -3.48 -9.03 -5.03
C GLY A 25 -3.41 -9.44 -3.55
N VAL A 26 -2.85 -8.60 -2.68
CA VAL A 26 -2.62 -8.88 -1.24
C VAL A 26 -3.62 -8.20 -0.29
N ASP A 27 -4.59 -7.45 -0.82
CA ASP A 27 -5.54 -6.67 -0.03
C ASP A 27 -6.46 -7.52 0.85
N ARG A 28 -6.80 -8.74 0.40
CA ARG A 28 -7.62 -9.69 1.17
C ARG A 28 -6.83 -10.33 2.29
N GLN A 29 -5.57 -10.67 2.02
CA GLN A 29 -4.64 -11.29 2.95
C GLN A 29 -4.33 -10.33 4.08
N LEU A 30 -4.15 -9.04 3.77
CA LEU A 30 -3.99 -8.00 4.77
C LEU A 30 -5.18 -7.91 5.75
N LYS A 31 -6.40 -8.27 5.34
CA LYS A 31 -7.59 -8.23 6.22
C LYS A 31 -7.70 -9.43 7.16
N VAL A 32 -7.03 -10.54 6.85
CA VAL A 32 -7.13 -11.79 7.63
C VAL A 32 -5.93 -12.03 8.54
N VAL A 33 -4.87 -11.21 8.45
CA VAL A 33 -3.76 -11.30 9.41
C VAL A 33 -4.21 -10.92 10.82
N PRO A 34 -3.62 -11.54 11.86
CA PRO A 34 -3.81 -11.09 13.24
C PRO A 34 -3.47 -9.61 13.38
N ASP A 35 -4.31 -8.89 14.12
CA ASP A 35 -4.15 -7.44 14.36
C ASP A 35 -4.03 -6.61 13.06
N HIS A 36 -4.82 -6.96 12.04
CA HIS A 36 -4.79 -6.32 10.73
C HIS A 36 -4.92 -4.79 10.79
N ALA A 37 -5.64 -4.24 11.77
CA ALA A 37 -5.78 -2.80 11.96
C ALA A 37 -4.43 -2.14 12.26
N ALA A 38 -3.67 -2.66 13.23
CA ALA A 38 -2.34 -2.13 13.55
C ALA A 38 -1.32 -2.41 12.44
N VAL A 39 -1.43 -3.54 11.74
CA VAL A 39 -0.60 -3.81 10.54
C VAL A 39 -0.87 -2.78 9.45
N THR A 40 -2.15 -2.49 9.18
CA THR A 40 -2.58 -1.51 8.18
C THR A 40 -2.10 -0.11 8.53
N ASP A 41 -2.25 0.32 9.79
CA ASP A 41 -1.79 1.65 10.20
C ASP A 41 -0.27 1.81 10.06
N ARG A 42 0.52 0.81 10.49
CA ARG A 42 1.98 0.83 10.29
C ARG A 42 2.37 0.84 8.82
N ALA A 43 1.66 0.11 7.96
CA ALA A 43 1.90 0.13 6.52
C ALA A 43 1.53 1.48 5.89
N ALA A 44 0.45 2.11 6.35
CA ALA A 44 0.02 3.43 5.90
C ALA A 44 1.04 4.50 6.31
N ASN A 45 1.56 4.44 7.55
CA ASN A 45 2.60 5.34 8.04
C ASN A 45 3.90 5.20 7.22
N ARG A 46 4.34 3.97 6.90
CA ARG A 46 5.50 3.73 6.01
C ARG A 46 5.28 4.24 4.59
N CYS A 47 4.08 4.05 4.04
CA CYS A 47 3.72 4.54 2.70
C CYS A 47 3.74 6.07 2.65
N ARG A 48 3.10 6.73 3.63
CA ARG A 48 3.09 8.20 3.75
C ARG A 48 4.50 8.80 3.86
N ALA A 49 5.41 8.09 4.52
CA ALA A 49 6.79 8.51 4.71
C ALA A 49 7.76 8.12 3.56
N CYS A 50 7.29 7.48 2.48
CA CYS A 50 8.20 6.96 1.45
C CYS A 50 8.83 8.06 0.58
N GLY A 51 8.16 9.20 0.42
CA GLY A 51 8.61 10.32 -0.43
C GLY A 51 8.39 10.17 -1.94
N HIS A 52 7.86 9.04 -2.42
CA HIS A 52 7.69 8.74 -3.86
C HIS A 52 6.22 8.67 -4.29
N GLN A 53 5.38 9.63 -3.86
CA GLN A 53 3.93 9.55 -4.11
C GLN A 53 3.56 9.69 -5.59
N ASP A 54 4.17 10.64 -6.29
CA ASP A 54 3.87 10.92 -7.70
C ASP A 54 4.30 9.73 -8.58
N GLU A 55 5.53 9.24 -8.39
CA GLU A 55 6.05 8.03 -9.05
C GLU A 55 5.17 6.79 -8.77
N CYS A 56 4.67 6.64 -7.54
CA CYS A 56 3.76 5.56 -7.15
C CYS A 56 2.41 5.68 -7.85
N SER A 57 1.85 6.88 -7.97
CA SER A 57 0.60 7.08 -8.68
C SER A 57 0.75 6.70 -10.16
N THR A 58 1.78 7.21 -10.84
CA THR A 58 2.03 6.90 -12.25
C THR A 58 2.25 5.41 -12.46
N TRP A 59 3.07 4.78 -11.62
CA TRP A 59 3.28 3.33 -11.71
C TRP A 59 1.98 2.54 -11.53
N LEU A 60 1.11 2.96 -10.60
CA LEU A 60 -0.19 2.31 -10.36
C LEU A 60 -1.24 2.62 -11.45
N ASP A 61 -1.03 3.64 -12.27
CA ASP A 61 -1.87 3.93 -13.43
C ASP A 61 -1.49 2.99 -14.60
N ASP A 62 -0.19 2.67 -14.74
CA ASP A 62 0.32 1.76 -15.77
C ASP A 62 0.18 0.27 -15.39
N HIS A 63 0.20 -0.04 -14.09
CA HIS A 63 0.19 -1.41 -13.56
C HIS A 63 -1.06 -1.71 -12.73
N HIS A 64 -2.14 -2.08 -13.41
CA HIS A 64 -3.38 -2.51 -12.74
C HIS A 64 -3.24 -3.83 -11.98
N GLN A 65 -2.36 -4.71 -12.44
CA GLN A 65 -1.98 -5.95 -11.78
C GLN A 65 -0.47 -6.16 -11.94
N ALA A 66 0.21 -6.50 -10.85
CA ALA A 66 1.65 -6.73 -10.82
C ALA A 66 1.99 -7.84 -9.83
N ASP A 67 3.13 -8.48 -10.04
CA ASP A 67 3.63 -9.52 -9.14
C ASP A 67 4.56 -8.93 -8.07
N GLU A 68 5.28 -7.85 -8.38
CA GLU A 68 6.24 -7.22 -7.47
C GLU A 68 5.98 -5.71 -7.33
N PRO A 69 6.14 -5.14 -6.12
CA PRO A 69 6.08 -3.71 -5.92
C PRO A 69 7.31 -3.02 -6.54
N PRO A 70 7.22 -1.72 -6.85
CA PRO A 70 8.39 -0.96 -7.30
C PRO A 70 9.47 -0.91 -6.21
N ALA A 71 10.74 -0.82 -6.64
CA ALA A 71 11.90 -0.92 -5.75
C ALA A 71 11.93 0.10 -4.59
N TYR A 72 11.28 1.27 -4.76
CA TYR A 72 11.19 2.30 -3.72
C TYR A 72 10.09 2.02 -2.67
N CYS A 73 9.27 0.99 -2.85
CA CYS A 73 8.14 0.72 -1.97
C CYS A 73 8.60 0.25 -0.58
N ARG A 74 8.45 1.11 0.44
CA ARG A 74 8.76 0.78 1.85
C ARG A 74 7.90 -0.33 2.47
N ASN A 75 6.87 -0.80 1.75
CA ASN A 75 6.01 -1.91 2.15
C ASN A 75 6.36 -3.23 1.46
N SER A 76 7.43 -3.29 0.65
CA SER A 76 7.85 -4.49 -0.11
C SER A 76 7.92 -5.75 0.76
N ASP A 77 8.58 -5.68 1.92
CA ASP A 77 8.70 -6.83 2.84
C ASP A 77 7.35 -7.30 3.39
N LEU A 78 6.42 -6.37 3.64
CA LEU A 78 5.07 -6.74 4.09
C LEU A 78 4.30 -7.42 2.96
N ILE A 79 4.39 -6.87 1.76
CA ILE A 79 3.74 -7.42 0.57
C ILE A 79 4.23 -8.84 0.31
N ALA A 80 5.56 -9.07 0.29
CA ALA A 80 6.13 -10.39 0.09
C ALA A 80 5.62 -11.43 1.11
N ARG A 81 5.51 -11.03 2.39
CA ARG A 81 4.92 -11.90 3.42
C ARG A 81 3.45 -12.22 3.15
N LEU A 82 2.66 -11.24 2.71
CA LEU A 82 1.24 -11.45 2.38
C LEU A 82 1.07 -12.33 1.12
N GLN A 83 1.97 -12.22 0.14
CA GLN A 83 2.00 -13.09 -1.03
C GLN A 83 2.30 -14.53 -0.66
N HIS A 84 3.22 -14.78 0.29
CA HIS A 84 3.48 -16.14 0.78
C HIS A 84 2.26 -16.75 1.49
N VAL A 85 1.49 -15.96 2.25
CA VAL A 85 0.21 -16.42 2.84
C VAL A 85 -0.82 -16.78 1.76
N SER A 86 -0.66 -16.27 0.53
CA SER A 86 -1.56 -16.54 -0.60
C SER A 86 -1.20 -17.81 -1.37
N GLY A 87 0.09 -18.18 -1.39
CA GLY A 87 0.62 -19.31 -2.15
C GLY A 87 0.45 -20.66 -1.46
N ASP A 88 0.00 -20.70 -0.21
CA ASP A 88 -0.17 -21.92 0.59
C ASP A 88 -1.59 -22.51 0.46
N ARG A 89 -2.14 -22.50 -0.77
CA ARG A 89 -3.44 -23.11 -1.11
C ARG A 89 -3.33 -24.11 -2.25
#